data_AF-A0A377XL21-F1
#
_entry.id   AF-A0A377XL21-F1
#
_cell.length_a   1.000
_cell.length_b   1.000
_cell.length_c   1.000
_cell.angle_alpha   90.00
_cell.angle_beta   90.00
_cell.angle_gamma   90.00
#
_symmetry.space_group_name_H-M   'P 1'
#
loop_
_entity.id
_entity.type
_entity.pdbx_description
1 polymer ?
#
loop_
_entity_poly.entity_id
_entity_poly.type
_entity_poly.pdbx_seq_one_letter_code
_entity_poly.pdbx_strand_id
1 'polypeptide(L)'
;MPLHFLGYHANPKEMNMTIIKNYAAKEAGADLSLWEYDAGELQPEDVEVEVEYCGICHSDLSMIDNEWGMSSYPLVAGHEVIGRVAALGSAAQDKGLKIGQKVGIGWTARSCGHCDACISGNQINCLEGSVPTILNRGGFANKLRRRLAVGDPPAGEHRSGVRRPDAVRRHHRL
;
A
#
# COMPACT_ATOMS: atom_id res chain seq x y z
N MET A 1 -36.56 -9.09 25.21
CA MET A 1 -35.13 -8.78 25.02
C MET A 1 -34.92 -8.43 23.54
N PRO A 2 -35.03 -7.17 23.10
CA PRO A 2 -34.76 -6.84 21.70
C PRO A 2 -33.25 -6.61 21.50
N LEU A 3 -32.70 -7.21 20.45
CA LEU A 3 -31.33 -7.01 19.99
C LEU A 3 -31.13 -5.55 19.54
N HIS A 4 -30.16 -4.86 20.13
CA HIS A 4 -29.64 -3.61 19.60
C HIS A 4 -28.81 -3.91 18.34
N PHE A 5 -29.35 -3.55 17.17
CA PHE A 5 -28.55 -3.36 15.95
C PHE A 5 -27.68 -2.10 16.17
N LEU A 6 -26.37 -2.28 16.42
CA LEU A 6 -25.41 -1.17 16.33
C LEU A 6 -25.24 -0.81 14.85
N GLY A 7 -26.07 0.11 14.36
CA GLY A 7 -25.80 0.82 13.12
C GLY A 7 -24.65 1.80 13.35
N TYR A 8 -23.46 1.50 12.82
CA TYR A 8 -22.35 2.44 12.73
C TYR A 8 -22.81 3.65 11.89
N HIS A 9 -23.15 4.76 12.57
CA HIS A 9 -23.33 6.06 11.91
C HIS A 9 -21.95 6.73 11.82
N ALA A 10 -21.20 6.43 10.76
CA ALA A 10 -19.96 7.13 10.49
C ALA A 10 -20.23 8.62 10.18
N ASN A 11 -19.41 9.51 10.75
CA ASN A 11 -19.57 10.96 10.59
C ASN A 11 -19.23 11.38 9.15
N PRO A 12 -20.05 12.19 8.45
CA PRO A 12 -19.76 12.66 7.09
C PRO A 12 -18.38 13.33 6.93
N LYS A 13 -17.84 13.94 7.99
CA LYS A 13 -16.46 14.48 7.99
C LYS A 13 -15.38 13.40 8.02
N GLU A 14 -15.61 12.29 8.73
CA GLU A 14 -14.69 11.14 8.73
C GLU A 14 -14.72 10.43 7.38
N MET A 15 -15.91 10.23 6.81
CA MET A 15 -16.08 9.65 5.47
C MET A 15 -15.25 10.42 4.42
N ASN A 16 -15.27 11.75 4.46
CA ASN A 16 -14.55 12.56 3.48
C ASN A 16 -13.02 12.55 3.65
N MET A 17 -12.51 12.14 4.82
CA MET A 17 -11.06 12.02 5.06
C MET A 17 -10.51 10.66 4.62
N THR A 18 -11.35 9.63 4.57
CA THR A 18 -10.99 8.26 4.16
C THR A 18 -11.26 7.96 2.69
N ILE A 19 -11.94 8.85 1.95
CA ILE A 19 -12.08 8.73 0.49
C ILE A 19 -10.72 8.84 -0.19
N ILE A 20 -10.41 7.85 -1.02
CA ILE A 20 -9.25 7.84 -1.90
C ILE A 20 -9.73 7.94 -3.36
N LYS A 21 -9.21 8.97 -4.05
CA LYS A 21 -9.45 9.20 -5.48
C LYS A 21 -8.38 8.52 -6.30
N ASN A 22 -8.77 7.76 -7.31
CA ASN A 22 -7.85 6.94 -8.08
C ASN A 22 -8.31 6.75 -9.52
N TYR A 23 -7.43 6.16 -10.32
CA TYR A 23 -7.72 5.71 -11.66
C TYR A 23 -7.76 4.18 -11.67
N ALA A 24 -8.93 3.62 -11.97
CA ALA A 24 -9.15 2.18 -11.93
C ALA A 24 -9.63 1.63 -13.27
N ALA A 25 -9.15 0.42 -13.60
CA ALA A 25 -9.78 -0.43 -14.59
C ALA A 25 -10.99 -1.13 -13.94
N LYS A 26 -12.12 -1.18 -14.63
CA LYS A 26 -13.35 -1.83 -14.10
C LYS A 26 -13.50 -3.28 -14.54
N GLU A 27 -12.76 -3.68 -15.56
CA GLU A 27 -12.67 -5.03 -16.11
C GLU A 27 -11.32 -5.18 -16.83
N ALA A 28 -11.00 -6.40 -17.26
CA ALA A 28 -9.73 -6.68 -17.92
C ALA A 28 -9.58 -5.93 -19.25
N GLY A 29 -8.43 -5.27 -19.44
CA GLY A 29 -8.13 -4.51 -20.66
C GLY A 29 -8.86 -3.17 -20.78
N ALA A 30 -9.64 -2.76 -19.78
CA ALA A 30 -10.37 -1.50 -19.83
C ALA A 30 -9.45 -0.29 -19.58
N ASP A 31 -9.77 0.82 -20.25
CA ASP A 31 -9.17 2.12 -19.95
C ASP A 31 -9.38 2.51 -18.48
N LEU A 32 -8.39 3.21 -17.93
CA LEU A 32 -8.48 3.72 -16.56
C LEU A 32 -9.45 4.91 -16.49
N SER A 33 -10.37 4.85 -15.53
CA SER A 33 -11.32 5.94 -15.27
C SER A 33 -11.28 6.35 -13.81
N LEU A 34 -11.67 7.61 -13.54
CA LEU A 34 -11.75 8.10 -12.17
C LEU A 34 -12.71 7.23 -11.35
N TRP A 35 -12.22 6.73 -10.23
CA TRP A 35 -12.98 5.96 -9.27
C TRP A 35 -12.62 6.41 -7.86
N GLU A 36 -13.60 6.40 -6.96
CA GLU A 36 -13.43 6.78 -5.57
C GLU A 36 -13.91 5.64 -4.69
N TYR A 37 -13.20 5.37 -3.61
CA TYR A 37 -13.64 4.43 -2.59
C TYR A 37 -13.31 4.93 -1.20
N ASP A 38 -14.10 4.50 -0.23
CA ASP A 38 -13.81 4.68 1.18
C ASP A 38 -12.81 3.60 1.63
N ALA A 39 -11.61 4.03 2.01
CA ALA A 39 -10.58 3.14 2.52
C ALA A 39 -10.85 2.66 3.97
N GLY A 40 -11.87 3.20 4.63
CA GLY A 40 -12.21 2.90 6.02
C GLY A 40 -11.17 3.43 7.00
N GLU A 41 -11.29 3.02 8.25
CA GLU A 41 -10.36 3.37 9.32
C GLU A 41 -8.94 2.83 9.03
N LEU A 42 -7.93 3.65 9.29
CA LEU A 42 -6.53 3.27 9.14
C LEU A 42 -6.17 2.18 10.15
N GLN A 43 -5.73 1.01 9.65
CA GLN A 43 -5.40 -0.10 10.54
C GLN A 43 -4.14 0.19 11.37
N PRO A 44 -3.97 -0.43 12.56
CA PRO A 44 -2.86 -0.14 13.46
C PRO A 44 -1.47 -0.21 12.82
N GLU A 45 -1.27 -1.13 11.89
CA GLU A 45 0.03 -1.34 11.22
C GLU A 45 0.12 -0.66 9.85
N ASP A 46 -0.94 0.02 9.41
CA ASP A 46 -0.96 0.69 8.11
C ASP A 46 -0.27 2.05 8.15
N VAL A 47 0.34 2.39 7.02
CA VAL A 47 0.84 3.72 6.70
C VAL A 47 0.05 4.22 5.51
N GLU A 48 -0.57 5.38 5.65
CA GLU A 48 -1.17 6.09 4.53
C GLU A 48 -0.13 7.03 3.93
N VAL A 49 0.04 6.96 2.61
CA VAL A 49 1.00 7.78 1.86
C VAL A 49 0.23 8.62 0.85
N GLU A 50 0.43 9.93 0.90
CA GLU A 50 0.04 10.85 -0.17
C GLU A 50 1.01 10.70 -1.34
N VAL A 51 0.47 10.39 -2.52
CA VAL A 51 1.26 10.10 -3.71
C VAL A 51 1.71 11.41 -4.35
N GLU A 52 3.03 11.59 -4.52
CA GLU A 52 3.59 12.69 -5.31
C GLU A 52 3.83 12.24 -6.76
N TYR A 53 4.35 11.02 -6.93
CA TYR A 53 4.69 10.41 -8.22
C TYR A 53 4.44 8.90 -8.17
N CYS A 54 4.05 8.31 -9.29
CA CYS A 54 4.05 6.86 -9.48
C CYS A 54 4.64 6.56 -10.86
N GLY A 55 5.64 5.68 -10.91
CA GLY A 55 6.12 5.11 -12.17
C GLY A 55 5.08 4.19 -12.80
N ILE A 56 5.28 3.90 -14.09
CA ILE A 56 4.51 2.93 -14.86
C ILE A 56 5.47 1.84 -15.32
N CYS A 57 5.14 0.59 -15.01
CA CYS A 57 5.87 -0.58 -15.45
C CYS A 57 4.96 -1.48 -16.29
N HIS A 58 5.55 -2.38 -17.08
CA HIS A 58 4.78 -3.34 -17.88
C HIS A 58 3.93 -4.26 -17.00
N SER A 59 4.35 -4.54 -15.77
CA SER A 59 3.55 -5.28 -14.79
C SER A 59 2.24 -4.59 -14.41
N ASP A 60 2.14 -3.25 -14.52
CA ASP A 60 0.85 -2.57 -14.36
C ASP A 60 -0.10 -2.94 -15.50
N LEU A 61 0.39 -2.97 -16.74
CA LEU A 61 -0.40 -3.38 -17.91
C LEU A 61 -0.83 -4.84 -17.81
N SER A 62 0.10 -5.75 -17.49
CA SER A 62 -0.21 -7.17 -17.30
C SER A 62 -1.30 -7.40 -16.24
N MET A 63 -1.31 -6.58 -15.17
CA MET A 63 -2.35 -6.63 -14.14
C MET A 63 -3.67 -6.01 -14.61
N ILE A 64 -3.65 -4.90 -15.33
CA ILE A 64 -4.86 -4.29 -15.92
C ILE A 64 -5.51 -5.24 -16.92
N ASP A 65 -4.72 -5.96 -17.70
CA ASP A 65 -5.18 -6.89 -18.75
C ASP A 65 -5.48 -8.30 -18.21
N ASN A 66 -5.22 -8.52 -16.92
CA ASN A 66 -5.33 -9.83 -16.24
C ASN A 66 -4.53 -10.95 -16.92
N GLU A 67 -3.36 -10.63 -17.50
CA GLU A 67 -2.52 -11.61 -18.22
C GLU A 67 -2.10 -12.80 -17.34
N TRP A 68 -2.03 -12.60 -16.03
CA TRP A 68 -1.64 -13.61 -15.04
C TRP A 68 -2.83 -14.29 -14.36
N GLY A 69 -4.06 -13.93 -14.71
CA GLY A 69 -5.28 -14.56 -14.20
C GLY A 69 -5.56 -14.33 -12.70
N MET A 70 -4.89 -13.36 -12.06
CA MET A 70 -5.01 -13.08 -10.62
C MET A 70 -5.55 -11.69 -10.27
N SER A 71 -5.95 -10.90 -11.27
CA SER A 71 -6.47 -9.55 -11.06
C SER A 71 -7.88 -9.55 -10.50
N SER A 72 -8.19 -8.56 -9.67
CA SER A 72 -9.53 -8.30 -9.12
C SER A 72 -9.94 -6.87 -9.44
N TYR A 73 -11.15 -6.69 -9.96
CA TYR A 73 -11.67 -5.39 -10.40
C TYR A 73 -12.76 -4.86 -9.46
N PRO A 74 -12.89 -3.52 -9.24
CA PRO A 74 -12.09 -2.45 -9.83
C PRO A 74 -10.62 -2.47 -9.37
N LEU A 75 -9.70 -2.43 -10.34
CA LEU A 75 -8.27 -2.58 -10.13
C LEU A 75 -7.58 -1.22 -10.20
N VAL A 76 -6.88 -0.86 -9.13
CA VAL A 76 -6.02 0.34 -9.07
C VAL A 76 -4.58 -0.15 -9.17
N ALA A 77 -3.95 0.10 -10.32
CA ALA A 77 -2.56 -0.28 -10.56
C ALA A 77 -1.58 0.76 -9.95
N GLY A 78 -0.30 0.66 -10.32
CA GLY A 78 0.77 1.52 -9.83
C GLY A 78 1.46 0.93 -8.61
N HIS A 79 2.76 0.68 -8.72
CA HIS A 79 3.55 0.07 -7.64
C HIS A 79 4.99 0.59 -7.60
N GLU A 80 5.21 1.77 -8.18
CA GLU A 80 6.49 2.49 -8.17
C GLU A 80 6.29 3.89 -7.57
N VAL A 81 5.76 3.93 -6.35
CA VAL A 81 5.30 5.17 -5.72
C VAL A 81 6.44 5.91 -5.04
N ILE A 82 6.47 7.23 -5.20
CA ILE A 82 7.14 8.18 -4.31
C ILE A 82 6.08 9.12 -3.74
N GLY A 83 6.09 9.29 -2.42
CA GLY A 83 5.10 10.09 -1.72
C GLY A 83 5.56 10.53 -0.34
N ARG A 84 4.62 11.02 0.46
CA ARG A 84 4.85 11.40 1.85
C ARG A 84 3.90 10.69 2.78
N VAL A 85 4.40 10.28 3.94
CA VAL A 85 3.57 9.72 5.01
C VAL A 85 2.51 10.75 5.42
N ALA A 86 1.24 10.45 5.16
CA ALA A 86 0.10 11.27 5.52
C ALA A 86 -0.44 10.89 6.91
N ALA A 87 -0.45 9.59 7.21
CA ALA A 87 -0.89 9.07 8.50
C ALA A 87 -0.17 7.76 8.86
N LEU A 88 -0.09 7.49 10.17
CA LEU A 88 0.49 6.28 10.74
C LEU A 88 -0.55 5.63 11.66
N GLY A 89 -0.83 4.36 11.44
CA GLY A 89 -1.57 3.53 12.37
C GLY A 89 -0.85 3.45 13.72
N SER A 90 -1.59 3.13 14.78
CA SER A 90 -1.07 3.15 16.15
C SER A 90 0.18 2.30 16.37
N ALA A 91 0.28 1.13 15.74
CA ALA A 91 1.44 0.23 15.79
C ALA A 91 2.55 0.55 14.77
N ALA A 92 2.32 1.53 13.88
CA ALA A 92 3.30 2.02 12.91
C ALA A 92 4.11 3.23 13.44
N GLN A 93 3.67 3.88 14.52
CA GLN A 93 4.27 5.12 15.05
C GLN A 93 5.70 4.94 15.57
N ASP A 94 6.03 3.75 16.08
CA ASP A 94 7.34 3.42 16.64
C ASP A 94 8.33 2.84 15.62
N LYS A 95 7.91 2.66 14.37
CA LYS A 95 8.69 2.00 13.29
C LYS A 95 9.68 2.94 12.58
N GLY A 96 10.00 4.08 13.17
CA GLY A 96 10.96 5.04 12.63
C GLY A 96 10.48 5.84 11.42
N LEU A 97 9.17 5.87 11.18
CA LEU A 97 8.51 6.74 10.21
C LEU A 97 7.94 7.99 10.89
N LYS A 98 7.85 9.09 10.15
CA LYS A 98 7.25 10.35 10.62
C LYS A 98 6.29 10.89 9.57
N ILE A 99 5.20 11.52 10.00
CA ILE A 99 4.30 12.27 9.10
C ILE A 99 5.12 13.32 8.33
N GLY A 100 4.84 13.46 7.03
CA GLY A 100 5.56 14.33 6.09
C GLY A 100 6.86 13.75 5.53
N GLN A 101 7.35 12.64 6.09
CA GLN A 101 8.57 11.97 5.60
C GLN A 101 8.36 11.46 4.19
N LYS A 102 9.32 11.75 3.30
CA LYS A 102 9.33 11.23 1.93
C LYS A 102 9.68 9.75 1.95
N VAL A 103 8.86 8.97 1.25
CA VAL A 103 8.97 7.51 1.21
C VAL A 103 8.65 6.96 -0.18
N GLY A 104 9.10 5.74 -0.46
CA GLY A 104 8.71 4.99 -1.64
C GLY A 104 8.07 3.64 -1.31
N ILE A 105 7.07 3.25 -2.10
CA ILE A 105 6.38 1.95 -2.01
C ILE A 105 6.56 1.22 -3.34
N GLY A 106 7.07 -0.01 -3.26
CA GLY A 106 7.34 -0.87 -4.41
C GLY A 106 6.22 -1.88 -4.70
N TRP A 107 6.58 -2.99 -5.37
CA TRP A 107 5.68 -4.09 -5.72
C TRP A 107 4.92 -4.70 -4.55
N THR A 108 5.50 -4.78 -3.36
CA THR A 108 4.91 -5.52 -2.22
C THR A 108 4.33 -4.59 -1.16
N ALA A 109 3.03 -4.76 -0.87
CA ALA A 109 2.34 -4.00 0.15
C ALA A 109 2.26 -4.70 1.51
N ARG A 110 2.20 -6.04 1.56
CA ARG A 110 2.03 -6.78 2.83
C ARG A 110 2.80 -8.10 2.86
N SER A 111 3.12 -8.54 4.06
CA SER A 111 3.65 -9.86 4.41
C SER A 111 3.20 -10.20 5.84
N CYS A 112 3.34 -11.47 6.28
CA CYS A 112 2.83 -11.89 7.60
C CYS A 112 3.65 -11.38 8.80
N GLY A 113 4.96 -11.14 8.61
CA GLY A 113 5.84 -10.59 9.67
C GLY A 113 6.31 -11.60 10.72
N HIS A 114 5.86 -12.86 10.66
CA HIS A 114 6.19 -13.86 11.69
C HIS A 114 6.72 -15.20 11.17
N CYS A 115 6.60 -15.51 9.88
CA CYS A 115 7.21 -16.72 9.33
C CYS A 115 8.74 -16.57 9.23
N ASP A 116 9.45 -17.69 9.11
CA ASP A 116 10.92 -17.73 9.03
C ASP A 116 11.50 -16.78 7.97
N ALA A 117 10.86 -16.69 6.80
CA ALA A 117 11.25 -15.75 5.76
C ALA A 117 11.06 -14.29 6.20
N CYS A 118 9.97 -13.97 6.88
CA CYS A 118 9.72 -12.60 7.34
C CYS A 118 10.68 -12.18 8.46
N ILE A 119 10.85 -13.00 9.50
CA ILE A 119 11.68 -12.65 10.66
C ILE A 119 13.17 -12.59 10.33
N SER A 120 13.61 -13.25 9.24
CA SER A 120 14.97 -13.18 8.71
C SER A 120 15.21 -12.01 7.76
N GLY A 121 14.24 -11.11 7.57
CA GLY A 121 14.36 -9.95 6.66
C GLY A 121 14.20 -10.30 5.17
N ASN A 122 13.55 -11.43 4.86
CA ASN A 122 13.23 -11.91 3.52
C ASN A 122 11.71 -11.89 3.27
N GLN A 123 11.06 -10.78 3.64
CA GLN A 123 9.60 -10.61 3.62
C GLN A 123 8.97 -10.82 2.22
N ILE A 124 9.73 -10.60 1.15
CA ILE A 124 9.28 -10.86 -0.23
C ILE A 124 8.91 -12.34 -0.44
N ASN A 125 9.58 -13.25 0.27
CA ASN A 125 9.36 -14.70 0.24
C ASN A 125 8.50 -15.18 1.42
N CYS A 126 7.57 -14.34 1.88
CA CYS A 126 6.61 -14.69 2.93
C CYS A 126 5.95 -16.05 2.64
N LEU A 127 6.01 -16.97 3.61
CA LEU A 127 5.46 -18.33 3.45
C LEU A 127 3.93 -18.35 3.37
N GLU A 128 3.27 -17.30 3.84
CA GLU A 128 1.82 -17.10 3.71
C GLU A 128 1.44 -16.32 2.43
N GLY A 129 2.42 -16.04 1.58
CA GLY A 129 2.27 -15.15 0.43
C GLY A 129 2.50 -13.69 0.80
N SER A 130 3.26 -12.99 -0.03
CA SER A 130 3.32 -11.53 0.02
C SER A 130 2.21 -10.94 -0.85
N VAL A 131 1.63 -9.82 -0.42
CA VAL A 131 0.53 -9.17 -1.15
C VAL A 131 1.10 -8.07 -2.04
N PRO A 132 0.89 -8.13 -3.37
CA PRO A 132 1.24 -7.05 -4.28
C PRO A 132 0.49 -5.75 -3.95
N THR A 133 1.17 -4.62 -4.14
CA THR A 133 0.61 -3.27 -3.97
C THR A 133 -0.61 -3.04 -4.84
N ILE A 134 -0.62 -3.55 -6.08
CA ILE A 134 -1.78 -3.47 -6.98
C ILE A 134 -3.00 -4.20 -6.40
N LEU A 135 -2.80 -5.40 -5.82
CA LEU A 135 -3.88 -6.15 -5.15
C LEU A 135 -4.31 -5.52 -3.82
N ASN A 136 -3.54 -4.58 -3.29
CA ASN A 136 -3.88 -3.76 -2.13
C ASN A 136 -4.29 -2.32 -2.50
N ARG A 137 -4.66 -2.09 -3.77
CA ARG A 137 -4.97 -0.78 -4.37
C ARG A 137 -3.73 0.12 -4.46
N GLY A 138 -3.20 0.22 -5.68
CA GLY A 138 -1.90 0.80 -5.96
C GLY A 138 -1.84 2.33 -6.01
N GLY A 139 -0.73 2.80 -6.56
CA GLY A 139 -0.29 4.18 -6.60
C GLY A 139 -0.91 5.06 -7.68
N PHE A 140 -1.76 4.55 -8.56
CA PHE A 140 -2.55 5.38 -9.50
C PHE A 140 -3.71 6.08 -8.76
N ALA A 141 -3.36 6.79 -7.69
CA ALA A 141 -4.28 7.37 -6.71
C ALA A 141 -3.66 8.60 -6.06
N ASN A 142 -4.49 9.43 -5.41
CA ASN A 142 -4.00 10.54 -4.59
C ASN A 142 -3.35 10.05 -3.28
N LYS A 143 -3.77 8.88 -2.80
CA LYS A 143 -3.21 8.21 -1.62
C LYS A 143 -3.22 6.70 -1.81
N LEU A 144 -2.35 5.99 -1.10
CA LEU A 144 -2.47 4.55 -0.91
C LEU A 144 -2.10 4.16 0.53
N ARG A 145 -2.47 2.94 0.92
CA ARG A 145 -2.11 2.36 2.22
C ARG A 145 -1.21 1.15 2.05
N ARG A 146 -0.25 1.00 2.97
CA ARG A 146 0.63 -0.16 3.06
C ARG A 146 0.72 -0.61 4.52
N ARG A 147 0.59 -1.91 4.76
CA ARG A 147 0.82 -2.50 6.08
C ARG A 147 2.32 -2.69 6.31
N LEU A 148 2.83 -2.20 7.44
CA LEU A 148 4.17 -2.54 7.92
C LEU A 148 4.13 -3.94 8.54
N ALA A 149 5.09 -4.78 8.20
CA ALA A 149 5.23 -6.08 8.86
C ALA A 149 6.04 -5.94 10.17
N VAL A 150 5.79 -6.83 11.13
CA VAL A 150 6.71 -7.04 12.25
C VAL A 150 8.07 -7.44 11.66
N GLY A 151 9.13 -6.69 12.00
CA GLY A 151 10.46 -6.87 11.41
C GLY A 151 10.72 -6.11 10.10
N ASP A 152 9.77 -5.30 9.60
CA ASP A 152 10.14 -4.26 8.61
C ASP A 152 11.22 -3.37 9.26
N PRO A 153 12.42 -3.28 8.67
CA PRO A 153 13.47 -2.46 9.24
C PRO A 153 13.01 -0.99 9.26
N PRO A 154 13.44 -0.19 10.25
CA PRO A 154 13.16 1.24 10.26
C PRO A 154 13.55 1.82 8.91
N ALA A 155 12.64 2.58 8.29
CA ALA A 155 12.73 3.01 6.89
C ALA A 155 14.17 3.41 6.53
N GLY A 156 14.89 2.58 5.76
CA GLY A 156 16.31 2.82 5.53
C GLY A 156 17.14 1.74 4.84
N GLU A 157 16.85 0.44 5.00
CA GLU A 157 17.91 -0.56 4.70
C GLU A 157 17.56 -1.75 3.80
N HIS A 158 16.29 -2.10 3.54
CA HIS A 158 15.97 -3.33 2.79
C HIS A 158 15.15 -3.13 1.49
N ARG A 159 15.25 -4.14 0.61
CA ARG A 159 14.71 -4.17 -0.76
C ARG A 159 13.17 -4.16 -0.80
N SER A 160 12.50 -4.69 0.22
CA SER A 160 11.04 -4.72 0.38
C SER A 160 10.61 -3.85 1.57
N GLY A 161 10.05 -2.66 1.32
CA GLY A 161 9.70 -1.74 2.41
C GLY A 161 9.25 -0.34 1.94
N VAL A 162 8.74 0.45 2.89
CA VAL A 162 8.61 1.91 2.76
C VAL A 162 10.03 2.49 2.83
N ARG A 163 10.60 2.82 1.66
CA ARG A 163 12.01 3.22 1.55
C ARG A 163 12.19 4.71 1.66
N ARG A 164 13.27 5.19 2.27
CA ARG A 164 13.68 6.58 2.09
C ARG A 164 14.32 6.75 0.70
N PRO A 165 14.07 7.86 -0.02
CA PRO A 165 14.64 8.08 -1.35
C PRO A 165 16.19 8.05 -1.36
N ASP A 166 16.83 8.49 -0.29
CA ASP A 166 18.29 8.54 -0.11
C ASP A 166 18.92 7.17 0.16
N ALA A 167 18.14 6.18 0.59
CA ALA A 167 18.61 4.80 0.80
C ALA A 167 18.96 4.08 -0.51
N VAL A 168 18.45 4.54 -1.67
CA VAL A 168 18.70 3.93 -2.98
C VAL A 168 20.18 4.07 -3.40
N ARG A 169 20.94 5.02 -2.83
CA ARG A 169 22.32 5.32 -3.26
C ARG A 169 23.43 4.44 -2.68
N ARG A 170 23.16 3.54 -1.71
CA ARG A 170 24.26 2.82 -1.00
C ARG A 170 24.68 1.45 -1.58
N HIS A 171 24.10 0.98 -2.68
CA HIS A 171 24.40 -0.35 -3.23
C HIS A 171 25.01 -0.40 -4.64
N HIS A 172 25.52 0.72 -5.16
CA HIS A 172 26.31 0.76 -6.40
C HIS A 172 27.82 0.91 -6.17
N ARG A 173 28.36 0.28 -5.12
CA ARG A 173 29.79 -0.09 -5.10
C ARG A 173 29.89 -1.59 -5.30
N LEU A 174 29.94 -1.97 -6.58
CA LEU A 174 30.71 -3.14 -7.01
C LEU A 174 32.19 -2.77 -6.92
#